data_AF-A0A7C7YEW8-F1
#
_entry.id   AF-A0A7C7YEW8-F1
#
_cell.length_a   1.000
_cell.length_b   1.000
_cell.length_c   1.000
_cell.angle_alpha   90.00
_cell.angle_beta   90.00
_cell.angle_gamma   90.00
#
_symmetry.space_group_name_H-M   'P 1'
#
loop_
_entity.id
_entity.type
_entity.pdbx_description
1 polymer ?
#
loop_
_entity_poly.entity_id
_entity_poly.type
_entity_poly.pdbx_seq_one_letter_code
_entity_poly.pdbx_strand_id
1 'polypeptide(L)'
;MSGPDRSQASTQGSVTSAAQANFFLYVEGARDAAILRIWARRISRQLARRLESRVVILGGRRPARAQEHFRAKWGEDPQGRGLVVLDRDHHGSSDTVSCFEPGLEVFIWKRRHIESYLLVPDAIRRSLARVVEPRLLDRLIEGHVPASEDEAACRTANAKEILGAKGELGRSTGGRLSPAGVARCMWLEDFHPDILALYERIRCAAGLPETAFANRVRLSPPVSRPR
;
A
#
# COMPACT_ATOMS: atom_id res chain seq x y z
N MET A 1 -65.84 -6.94 19.24
CA MET A 1 -64.82 -7.76 19.93
C MET A 1 -63.94 -8.35 18.83
N SER A 2 -62.89 -7.63 18.41
CA SER A 2 -61.53 -7.67 18.97
C SER A 2 -60.86 -9.03 18.70
N GLY A 3 -59.81 -9.02 17.87
CA GLY A 3 -59.17 -10.15 17.19
C GLY A 3 -58.23 -11.02 18.05
N PRO A 4 -57.05 -11.53 17.56
CA PRO A 4 -56.44 -11.31 16.25
C PRO A 4 -55.93 -12.56 15.50
N ASP A 5 -55.69 -12.28 14.22
CA ASP A 5 -54.94 -13.00 13.19
C ASP A 5 -53.46 -13.24 13.58
N ARG A 6 -52.95 -14.45 13.32
CA ARG A 6 -51.53 -14.83 13.41
C ARG A 6 -51.19 -15.92 12.39
N SER A 7 -51.10 -15.55 11.12
CA SER A 7 -50.33 -16.31 10.14
C SER A 7 -48.95 -15.66 9.97
N GLN A 8 -47.95 -16.22 10.65
CA GLN A 8 -46.56 -15.82 10.54
C GLN A 8 -46.01 -16.26 9.18
N ALA A 9 -45.97 -15.34 8.22
CA ALA A 9 -45.13 -15.48 7.04
C ALA A 9 -43.68 -15.18 7.44
N SER A 10 -42.88 -16.24 7.54
CA SER A 10 -41.45 -16.17 7.75
C SER A 10 -40.78 -15.63 6.49
N THR A 11 -40.66 -14.31 6.36
CA THR A 11 -39.76 -13.69 5.37
C THR A 11 -38.34 -13.96 5.84
N GLN A 12 -37.77 -15.06 5.34
CA GLN A 12 -36.34 -15.31 5.36
C GLN A 12 -35.64 -14.07 4.78
N GLY A 13 -35.01 -13.30 5.65
CA GLY A 13 -34.08 -12.26 5.26
C GLY A 13 -33.02 -12.91 4.38
N SER A 14 -33.06 -12.57 3.09
CA SER A 14 -32.02 -12.90 2.14
C SER A 14 -30.70 -12.47 2.75
N VAL A 15 -29.89 -13.45 3.15
CA VAL A 15 -28.49 -13.25 3.51
C VAL A 15 -27.87 -12.68 2.25
N THR A 16 -27.68 -11.37 2.22
CA THR A 16 -26.96 -10.68 1.17
C THR A 16 -25.61 -11.35 1.05
N SER A 17 -25.46 -12.16 -0.01
CA SER A 17 -24.17 -12.73 -0.40
C SER A 17 -23.19 -11.56 -0.41
N ALA A 18 -22.07 -11.69 0.31
CA ALA A 18 -21.05 -10.65 0.41
C ALA A 18 -20.74 -10.12 -1.00
N ALA A 19 -21.33 -8.99 -1.35
CA ALA A 19 -21.21 -8.40 -2.67
C ALA A 19 -19.72 -8.32 -2.97
N GLN A 20 -19.28 -8.95 -4.06
CA GLN A 20 -17.91 -8.82 -4.50
C GLN A 20 -17.72 -7.33 -4.80
N ALA A 21 -17.06 -6.60 -3.92
CA ALA A 21 -16.81 -5.19 -4.17
C ALA A 21 -16.12 -5.02 -5.53
N ASN A 22 -16.72 -4.21 -6.40
CA ASN A 22 -16.28 -3.91 -7.76
C ASN A 22 -15.04 -3.00 -7.74
N PHE A 23 -13.95 -3.52 -7.19
CA PHE A 23 -12.74 -2.75 -6.90
C PHE A 23 -11.54 -3.20 -7.75
N PHE A 24 -10.73 -2.24 -8.23
CA PHE A 24 -9.40 -2.47 -8.80
C PHE A 24 -8.35 -1.52 -8.19
N LEU A 25 -7.16 -2.05 -7.93
CA LEU A 25 -5.97 -1.29 -7.56
C LEU A 25 -5.01 -1.22 -8.76
N TYR A 26 -4.75 -0.02 -9.25
CA TYR A 26 -3.83 0.23 -10.36
C TYR A 26 -2.48 0.68 -9.82
N VAL A 27 -1.40 0.04 -10.29
CA VAL A 27 -0.04 0.29 -9.82
C VAL A 27 0.92 0.40 -11.01
N GLU A 28 2.00 1.16 -10.85
CA GLU A 28 2.94 1.42 -11.95
C GLU A 28 3.66 0.15 -12.40
N GLY A 29 4.22 -0.62 -11.45
CA GLY A 29 5.07 -1.77 -11.74
C GLY A 29 4.70 -3.08 -11.04
N ALA A 30 5.23 -4.18 -11.57
CA ALA A 30 5.10 -5.51 -10.96
C ALA A 30 5.77 -5.59 -9.57
N ARG A 31 6.84 -4.81 -9.37
CA ARG A 31 7.52 -4.71 -8.07
C ARG A 31 6.61 -4.07 -7.03
N ASP A 32 5.95 -2.97 -7.35
CA ASP A 32 5.04 -2.26 -6.46
C ASP A 32 3.87 -3.17 -6.07
N ALA A 33 3.31 -3.89 -7.05
CA ALA A 33 2.28 -4.90 -6.82
C ALA A 33 2.75 -5.97 -5.81
N ALA A 34 4.01 -6.43 -5.91
CA ALA A 34 4.56 -7.42 -5.01
C ALA A 34 4.74 -6.86 -3.58
N ILE A 35 5.27 -5.64 -3.44
CA ILE A 35 5.42 -4.97 -2.14
C ILE A 35 4.06 -4.76 -1.48
N LEU A 36 3.08 -4.25 -2.22
CA LEU A 36 1.73 -4.01 -1.72
C LEU A 36 1.02 -5.31 -1.32
N ARG A 37 1.22 -6.42 -2.04
CA ARG A 37 0.67 -7.72 -1.62
C ARG A 37 1.32 -8.23 -0.34
N ILE A 38 2.62 -8.01 -0.16
CA ILE A 38 3.35 -8.41 1.05
C ILE A 38 2.84 -7.62 2.25
N TRP A 39 2.77 -6.29 2.15
CA TRP A 39 2.25 -5.45 3.23
C TRP A 39 0.78 -5.72 3.53
N ALA A 40 -0.05 -6.00 2.53
CA ALA A 40 -1.45 -6.37 2.75
C ALA A 40 -1.58 -7.60 3.66
N ARG A 41 -0.73 -8.62 3.46
CA ARG A 41 -0.70 -9.82 4.31
C ARG A 41 -0.27 -9.51 5.75
N ARG A 42 0.54 -8.48 5.95
CA ARG A 42 0.95 -8.00 7.28
C ARG A 42 -0.17 -7.23 7.99
N ILE A 43 -0.98 -6.48 7.24
CA ILE A 43 -2.05 -5.64 7.81
C ILE A 43 -3.32 -6.45 8.06
N SER A 44 -3.79 -7.19 7.05
CA SER A 44 -5.04 -7.92 7.13
C SER A 44 -5.12 -9.03 6.10
N ARG A 45 -5.43 -10.25 6.55
CA ARG A 45 -5.68 -11.39 5.67
C ARG A 45 -6.84 -11.12 4.70
N GLN A 46 -7.84 -10.35 5.11
CA GLN A 46 -8.97 -10.00 4.24
C GLN A 46 -8.55 -9.04 3.12
N LEU A 47 -7.76 -8.00 3.44
CA LEU A 47 -7.19 -7.09 2.43
C LEU A 47 -6.29 -7.85 1.44
N ALA A 48 -5.43 -8.72 1.95
CA ALA A 48 -4.55 -9.53 1.11
C ALA A 48 -5.33 -10.36 0.09
N ARG A 49 -6.38 -11.06 0.52
CA ARG A 49 -7.26 -11.84 -0.36
C ARG A 49 -7.94 -10.96 -1.42
N ARG A 50 -8.39 -9.76 -1.06
CA ARG A 50 -8.99 -8.82 -2.02
C ARG A 50 -7.98 -8.37 -3.08
N LEU A 51 -6.72 -8.18 -2.72
CA LEU A 51 -5.67 -7.72 -3.66
C LEU A 51 -5.05 -8.84 -4.52
N GLU A 52 -5.31 -10.11 -4.26
CA GLU A 52 -4.71 -11.19 -5.06
C GLU A 52 -5.11 -11.11 -6.54
N SER A 53 -6.39 -10.89 -6.83
CA SER A 53 -6.95 -10.84 -8.20
C SER A 53 -7.36 -9.44 -8.68
N ARG A 54 -7.18 -8.40 -7.86
CA ARG A 54 -7.68 -7.04 -8.15
C ARG A 54 -6.60 -6.00 -8.39
N VAL A 55 -5.34 -6.42 -8.60
CA VAL A 55 -4.23 -5.51 -8.91
C VAL A 55 -3.95 -5.51 -10.42
N VAL A 56 -3.94 -4.33 -11.03
CA VAL A 56 -3.64 -4.10 -12.44
C VAL A 56 -2.32 -3.34 -12.55
N ILE A 57 -1.38 -3.87 -13.33
CA ILE A 57 -0.07 -3.25 -13.57
C ILE A 57 -0.15 -2.38 -14.82
N LEU A 58 0.17 -1.10 -14.70
CA LEU A 58 0.06 -0.11 -15.76
C LEU A 58 1.25 -0.12 -16.73
N GLY A 59 2.43 -0.55 -16.27
CA GLY A 59 3.67 -0.51 -17.05
C GLY A 59 4.31 0.89 -17.03
N GLY A 60 4.42 1.47 -15.83
CA GLY A 60 4.87 2.84 -15.58
C GLY A 60 3.74 3.80 -15.21
N ARG A 61 4.05 5.10 -15.12
CA ARG A 61 3.08 6.17 -14.82
C ARG A 61 2.15 6.44 -15.99
N ARG A 62 1.14 5.57 -16.18
CA ARG A 62 0.13 5.67 -17.26
C ARG A 62 -1.29 5.77 -16.69
N PRO A 63 -1.65 6.89 -16.04
CA PRO A 63 -3.00 7.06 -15.47
C PRO A 63 -4.12 6.94 -16.51
N ALA A 64 -3.89 7.37 -17.76
CA ALA A 64 -4.86 7.18 -18.85
C ALA A 64 -5.23 5.71 -19.07
N ARG A 65 -4.26 4.80 -18.99
CA ARG A 65 -4.49 3.35 -19.09
C ARG A 65 -5.36 2.82 -17.94
N ALA A 66 -5.22 3.40 -16.74
CA ALA A 66 -6.09 3.07 -15.62
C ALA A 66 -7.54 3.51 -15.88
N GLN A 67 -7.73 4.73 -16.41
CA GLN A 67 -9.05 5.24 -16.78
C GLN A 67 -9.70 4.40 -17.88
N GLU A 68 -8.96 4.07 -18.95
CA GLU A 68 -9.42 3.21 -20.04
C GLU A 68 -9.87 1.84 -19.52
N HIS A 69 -9.03 1.19 -18.71
CA HIS A 69 -9.39 -0.11 -18.13
C HIS A 69 -10.61 0.02 -17.20
N PHE A 70 -10.68 1.08 -16.39
CA PHE A 70 -11.80 1.32 -15.49
C PHE A 70 -13.12 1.50 -16.25
N ARG A 71 -13.15 2.36 -17.28
CA ARG A 71 -14.32 2.54 -18.15
C ARG A 71 -14.70 1.27 -18.90
N ALA A 72 -13.72 0.55 -19.45
CA ALA A 72 -13.99 -0.69 -20.17
C ALA A 72 -14.58 -1.78 -19.26
N LYS A 73 -14.25 -1.74 -17.97
CA LYS A 73 -14.80 -2.65 -16.99
C LYS A 73 -16.18 -2.20 -16.53
N TRP A 74 -16.30 -0.99 -16.00
CA TRP A 74 -17.48 -0.57 -15.25
C TRP A 74 -18.43 0.35 -16.05
N GLY A 75 -18.01 0.89 -17.19
CA GLY A 75 -18.85 1.76 -18.01
C GLY A 75 -19.43 2.91 -17.19
N GLU A 76 -20.76 2.92 -17.06
CA GLU A 76 -21.53 3.88 -16.26
C GLU A 76 -21.95 3.34 -14.87
N ASP A 77 -21.52 2.13 -14.47
CA ASP A 77 -21.86 1.55 -13.16
C ASP A 77 -21.33 2.43 -12.00
N PRO A 78 -22.22 3.09 -11.23
CA PRO A 78 -21.81 3.98 -10.15
C PRO A 78 -21.20 3.24 -8.95
N GLN A 79 -21.29 1.90 -8.91
CA GLN A 79 -20.70 1.08 -7.85
C GLN A 79 -19.24 0.71 -8.11
N GLY A 80 -18.75 0.97 -9.33
CA GLY A 80 -17.35 0.80 -9.67
C GLY A 80 -16.43 1.61 -8.76
N ARG A 81 -15.40 0.97 -8.21
CA ARG A 81 -14.36 1.64 -7.41
C ARG A 81 -12.97 1.31 -7.95
N GLY A 82 -12.10 2.30 -7.97
CA GLY A 82 -10.73 2.14 -8.42
C GLY A 82 -9.79 3.04 -7.63
N LEU A 83 -8.57 2.57 -7.41
CA LEU A 83 -7.52 3.37 -6.79
C LEU A 83 -6.24 3.26 -7.62
N VAL A 84 -5.71 4.39 -8.08
CA VAL A 84 -4.44 4.48 -8.80
C VAL A 84 -3.36 4.91 -7.82
N VAL A 85 -2.31 4.11 -7.67
CA VAL A 85 -1.16 4.41 -6.81
C VAL A 85 0.02 4.82 -7.67
N LEU A 86 0.54 6.03 -7.44
CA LEU A 86 1.61 6.62 -8.22
C LEU A 86 2.80 7.05 -7.34
N ASP A 87 4.00 6.90 -7.89
CA ASP A 87 5.22 7.47 -7.32
C ASP A 87 5.21 9.00 -7.45
N ARG A 88 5.95 9.70 -6.57
CA ARG A 88 6.04 11.16 -6.59
C ARG A 88 6.94 11.68 -7.70
N ASP A 89 8.02 10.97 -7.98
CA ASP A 89 9.25 11.54 -8.53
C ASP A 89 9.37 11.49 -10.06
N HIS A 90 8.25 11.41 -10.77
CA HIS A 90 8.29 11.61 -12.21
C HIS A 90 8.20 13.12 -12.50
N HIS A 91 9.35 13.66 -12.88
CA HIS A 91 9.63 15.05 -13.20
C HIS A 91 8.49 15.80 -13.92
N GLY A 92 8.13 16.95 -13.36
CA GLY A 92 7.95 18.18 -14.14
C GLY A 92 6.84 18.21 -15.19
N SER A 93 5.61 17.85 -14.84
CA SER A 93 4.39 18.36 -15.49
C SER A 93 3.27 18.11 -14.48
N SER A 94 2.65 19.10 -13.85
CA SER A 94 1.48 19.82 -14.37
C SER A 94 0.59 19.09 -15.39
N ASP A 95 0.69 17.76 -15.53
CA ASP A 95 -0.45 16.94 -15.90
C ASP A 95 -1.27 16.87 -14.61
N THR A 96 -2.01 17.95 -14.41
CA THR A 96 -3.23 18.00 -13.64
C THR A 96 -3.83 16.61 -13.69
N VAL A 97 -4.07 16.02 -12.52
CA VAL A 97 -4.93 14.86 -12.33
C VAL A 97 -6.30 15.27 -12.87
N SER A 98 -6.41 15.34 -14.20
CA SER A 98 -7.55 15.87 -14.93
C SER A 98 -8.66 14.89 -14.67
N CYS A 99 -9.73 15.41 -14.08
CA CYS A 99 -10.96 14.75 -13.65
C CYS A 99 -10.96 13.25 -13.93
N PHE A 100 -10.50 12.46 -12.96
CA PHE A 100 -10.73 11.03 -13.02
C PHE A 100 -12.24 10.76 -12.96
N GLU A 101 -12.65 9.68 -13.62
CA GLU A 101 -14.03 9.20 -13.60
C GLU A 101 -14.54 9.10 -12.15
N PRO A 102 -15.83 9.40 -11.90
CA PRO A 102 -16.43 9.15 -10.59
C PRO A 102 -16.14 7.71 -10.13
N GLY A 103 -15.63 7.56 -8.90
CA GLY A 103 -15.25 6.26 -8.34
C GLY A 103 -13.81 5.81 -8.62
N LEU A 104 -13.05 6.52 -9.44
CA LEU A 104 -11.61 6.28 -9.65
C LEU A 104 -10.77 7.34 -8.93
N GLU A 105 -10.11 6.93 -7.85
CA GLU A 105 -9.29 7.81 -7.02
C GLU A 105 -7.81 7.69 -7.37
N VAL A 106 -7.04 8.75 -7.08
CA VAL A 106 -5.57 8.72 -7.17
C VAL A 106 -4.94 8.92 -5.80
N PHE A 107 -3.96 8.08 -5.52
CA PHE A 107 -3.07 8.17 -4.37
C PHE A 107 -1.64 8.36 -4.86
N ILE A 108 -1.01 9.46 -4.44
CA ILE A 108 0.38 9.76 -4.76
C ILE A 108 1.18 9.64 -3.47
N TRP A 109 2.23 8.83 -3.49
CA TRP A 109 3.13 8.68 -2.34
C TRP A 109 3.74 10.03 -1.93
N LYS A 110 3.86 10.27 -0.61
CA LYS A 110 4.53 11.46 -0.08
C LYS A 110 6.05 11.42 -0.29
N ARG A 111 6.65 10.24 -0.11
CA ARG A 111 8.07 9.95 -0.40
C ARG A 111 8.26 9.67 -1.89
N ARG A 112 9.53 9.65 -2.33
CA ARG A 112 9.93 9.57 -3.74
C ARG A 112 9.27 8.41 -4.49
N HIS A 113 9.39 7.20 -3.93
CA HIS A 113 8.85 5.95 -4.48
C HIS A 113 8.28 5.07 -3.37
N ILE A 114 7.52 4.03 -3.74
CA ILE A 114 7.12 2.99 -2.77
C ILE A 114 8.34 2.37 -2.05
N GLU A 115 9.48 2.20 -2.71
CA GLU A 115 10.69 1.68 -2.07
C GLU A 115 11.26 2.60 -0.98
N SER A 116 10.95 3.91 -1.00
CA SER A 116 11.38 4.84 0.05
C SER A 116 10.75 4.55 1.42
N TYR A 117 9.68 3.78 1.45
CA TYR A 117 9.06 3.29 2.69
C TYR A 117 9.68 1.98 3.20
N LEU A 118 10.58 1.37 2.43
CA LEU A 118 11.36 0.21 2.84
C LEU A 118 12.70 0.58 3.46
N LEU A 119 13.04 1.88 3.51
CA LEU A 119 14.20 2.41 4.22
C LEU A 119 13.94 2.39 5.73
N VAL A 120 13.74 1.20 6.29
CA VAL A 120 13.51 0.95 7.71
C VAL A 120 14.69 0.12 8.24
N PRO A 121 15.60 0.72 9.02
CA PRO A 121 16.80 0.06 9.54
C PRO A 121 16.53 -1.33 10.14
N ASP A 122 15.54 -1.44 11.02
CA ASP A 122 15.26 -2.71 11.71
C ASP A 122 14.71 -3.79 10.78
N ALA A 123 13.90 -3.42 9.79
CA ALA A 123 13.42 -4.37 8.78
C ALA A 123 14.56 -4.86 7.87
N ILE A 124 15.49 -3.96 7.52
CA ILE A 124 16.70 -4.30 6.76
C ILE A 124 17.58 -5.26 7.57
N ARG A 125 17.82 -4.95 8.86
CA ARG A 125 18.53 -5.85 9.80
C ARG A 125 17.93 -7.23 9.80
N ARG A 126 16.61 -7.34 10.02
CA ARG A 126 15.90 -8.63 10.05
C ARG A 126 15.97 -9.37 8.71
N SER A 127 15.99 -8.65 7.58
CA SER A 127 16.11 -9.27 6.25
C SER A 127 17.51 -9.83 5.97
N LEU A 128 18.55 -9.34 6.65
CA LEU A 128 19.95 -9.71 6.40
C LEU A 128 20.64 -10.41 7.58
N ALA A 129 19.97 -10.55 8.73
CA ALA A 129 20.55 -11.07 9.97
C ALA A 129 21.21 -12.46 9.85
N ARG A 130 20.81 -13.28 8.88
CA ARG A 130 21.38 -14.63 8.65
C ARG A 130 22.52 -14.66 7.65
N VAL A 131 22.80 -13.56 6.97
CA VAL A 131 23.65 -13.53 5.77
C VAL A 131 24.75 -12.49 5.79
N VAL A 132 24.67 -11.50 6.69
CA VAL A 132 25.66 -10.43 6.85
C VAL A 132 26.01 -10.31 8.34
N GLU A 133 27.29 -10.07 8.64
CA GLU A 133 27.76 -9.87 10.01
C GLU A 133 27.13 -8.59 10.62
N PRO A 134 26.63 -8.63 11.87
CA PRO A 134 25.88 -7.52 12.46
C PRO A 134 26.58 -6.16 12.46
N ARG A 135 27.87 -6.09 12.84
CA ARG A 135 28.60 -4.81 12.91
C ARG A 135 28.86 -4.22 11.53
N LEU A 136 29.11 -5.06 10.53
CA LEU A 136 29.19 -4.62 9.14
C LEU A 136 27.83 -4.09 8.68
N LEU A 137 26.75 -4.77 9.01
CA LEU A 137 25.40 -4.37 8.63
C LEU A 137 25.01 -3.01 9.25
N ASP A 138 25.30 -2.78 10.53
CA ASP A 138 25.03 -1.50 11.19
C ASP A 138 25.77 -0.35 10.51
N ARG A 139 27.07 -0.53 10.20
CA ARG A 139 27.85 0.48 9.47
C ARG A 139 27.29 0.77 8.07
N LEU A 140 26.84 -0.26 7.36
CA LEU A 140 26.23 -0.10 6.05
C LEU A 140 24.88 0.63 6.12
N ILE A 141 24.08 0.36 7.15
CA ILE A 141 22.80 1.05 7.35
C ILE A 141 23.06 2.52 7.70
N GLU A 142 23.94 2.81 8.64
CA GLU A 142 24.29 4.18 9.05
C GLU A 142 24.88 5.00 7.90
N GLY A 143 25.63 4.38 6.99
CA GLY A 143 26.25 5.05 5.85
C GLY A 143 25.31 5.32 4.66
N HIS A 144 24.22 4.54 4.50
CA HIS A 144 23.41 4.56 3.27
C HIS A 144 21.91 4.77 3.48
N VAL A 145 21.39 4.53 4.69
CA VAL A 145 19.96 4.62 4.99
C VAL A 145 19.71 5.86 5.85
N PRO A 146 18.87 6.81 5.40
CA PRO A 146 18.53 7.98 6.22
C PRO A 146 17.85 7.54 7.52
N ALA A 147 18.03 8.33 8.58
CA ALA A 147 17.31 8.12 9.83
C ALA A 147 15.79 8.16 9.59
N SER A 148 15.05 7.26 10.23
CA SER A 148 13.60 7.11 10.02
C SER A 148 12.81 8.38 10.35
N GLU A 149 13.31 9.17 11.31
CA GLU A 149 12.79 10.45 11.75
C GLU A 149 13.11 11.63 10.82
N ASP A 150 14.12 11.49 9.96
CA ASP A 150 14.45 12.51 8.96
C ASP A 150 13.56 12.32 7.73
N GLU A 151 12.33 12.83 7.83
CA GLU A 151 11.36 12.74 6.74
C GLU A 151 11.84 13.50 5.50
N ALA A 152 12.64 14.57 5.64
CA ALA A 152 13.16 15.32 4.50
C ALA A 152 14.15 14.46 3.70
N ALA A 153 15.09 13.79 4.38
CA ALA A 153 16.03 12.87 3.75
C ALA A 153 15.31 11.64 3.16
N CYS A 154 14.38 11.04 3.91
CA CYS A 154 13.60 9.90 3.41
C CYS A 154 12.78 10.24 2.16
N ARG A 155 12.31 11.49 2.05
CA ARG A 155 11.49 11.97 0.94
C ARG A 155 12.28 12.20 -0.34
N THR A 156 13.57 12.51 -0.26
CA THR A 156 14.45 12.76 -1.42
C THR A 156 15.32 11.54 -1.78
N ALA A 157 15.51 10.62 -0.83
CA ALA A 157 16.33 9.42 -1.01
C ALA A 157 15.88 8.57 -2.21
N ASN A 158 16.85 8.21 -3.05
CA ASN A 158 16.65 7.27 -4.16
C ASN A 158 16.72 5.83 -3.64
N ALA A 159 15.63 5.36 -3.04
CA ALA A 159 15.58 4.02 -2.46
C ALA A 159 15.81 2.89 -3.47
N LYS A 160 15.58 3.12 -4.77
CA LYS A 160 15.88 2.15 -5.83
C LYS A 160 17.40 1.96 -5.99
N GLU A 161 18.18 3.03 -5.82
CA GLU A 161 19.65 3.00 -5.83
C GLU A 161 20.26 2.55 -4.49
N ILE A 162 19.51 2.61 -3.40
CA ILE A 162 19.97 2.05 -2.11
C ILE A 162 19.68 0.54 -2.05
N LEU A 163 18.41 0.15 -2.23
CA LEU A 163 17.92 -1.22 -2.00
C LEU A 163 17.98 -2.13 -3.23
N GLY A 164 18.22 -1.58 -4.42
CA GLY A 164 18.32 -2.37 -5.65
C GLY A 164 19.51 -3.33 -5.63
N ALA A 165 19.46 -4.41 -6.42
CA ALA A 165 20.55 -5.38 -6.50
C ALA A 165 21.89 -4.75 -6.93
N LYS A 166 21.83 -3.73 -7.77
CA LYS A 166 22.98 -2.91 -8.17
C LYS A 166 23.18 -1.68 -7.29
N GLY A 167 22.34 -1.48 -6.28
CA GLY A 167 22.40 -0.34 -5.38
C GLY A 167 23.56 -0.42 -4.39
N GLU A 168 23.83 0.65 -3.68
CA GLU A 168 24.97 0.73 -2.73
C GLU A 168 24.89 -0.37 -1.67
N LEU A 169 23.75 -0.46 -0.98
CA LEU A 169 23.52 -1.47 0.05
C LEU A 169 23.33 -2.86 -0.56
N GLY A 170 22.72 -2.96 -1.74
CA GLY A 170 22.58 -4.22 -2.47
C GLY A 170 23.94 -4.84 -2.85
N ARG A 171 24.88 -4.05 -3.38
CA ARG A 171 26.23 -4.50 -3.74
C ARG A 171 27.02 -4.92 -2.51
N SER A 172 27.01 -4.11 -1.45
CA SER A 172 27.73 -4.38 -0.20
C SER A 172 27.23 -5.63 0.53
N THR A 173 26.02 -6.10 0.22
CA THR A 173 25.41 -7.31 0.78
C THR A 173 25.45 -8.51 -0.19
N GLY A 174 26.19 -8.40 -1.30
CA GLY A 174 26.32 -9.47 -2.30
C GLY A 174 25.02 -9.76 -3.06
N GLY A 175 24.17 -8.74 -3.27
CA GLY A 175 22.90 -8.86 -3.98
C GLY A 175 21.79 -9.58 -3.20
N ARG A 176 22.01 -9.85 -1.90
CA ARG A 176 21.07 -10.60 -1.05
C ARG A 176 19.91 -9.74 -0.54
N LEU A 177 20.08 -8.42 -0.54
CA LEU A 177 19.03 -7.49 -0.20
C LEU A 177 18.03 -7.37 -1.36
N SER A 178 16.74 -7.49 -1.04
CA SER A 178 15.67 -7.23 -2.01
C SER A 178 14.54 -6.44 -1.37
N PRO A 179 13.88 -5.53 -2.10
CA PRO A 179 12.71 -4.79 -1.60
C PRO A 179 11.62 -5.69 -1.02
N ALA A 180 11.33 -6.81 -1.69
CA ALA A 180 10.36 -7.80 -1.21
C ALA A 180 10.82 -8.51 0.07
N GLY A 181 12.12 -8.73 0.25
CA GLY A 181 12.70 -9.28 1.48
C GLY A 181 12.51 -8.33 2.65
N VAL A 182 12.86 -7.05 2.47
CA VAL A 182 12.67 -6.00 3.48
C VAL A 182 11.17 -5.85 3.82
N ALA A 183 10.30 -5.74 2.81
CA ALA A 183 8.85 -5.65 3.02
C ALA A 183 8.31 -6.84 3.82
N ARG A 184 8.83 -8.04 3.59
CA ARG A 184 8.48 -9.24 4.37
C ARG A 184 8.97 -9.14 5.79
N CYS A 185 10.09 -8.48 6.06
CA CYS A 185 10.65 -8.35 7.40
C CYS A 185 10.08 -7.18 8.20
N MET A 186 9.27 -6.30 7.61
CA MET A 186 8.60 -5.23 8.33
C MET A 186 7.50 -5.75 9.27
N TRP A 187 7.42 -5.09 10.43
CA TRP A 187 6.35 -5.20 11.41
C TRP A 187 5.36 -4.05 11.22
N LEU A 188 4.26 -4.09 11.96
CA LEU A 188 3.19 -3.10 11.82
C LEU A 188 3.63 -1.73 12.32
N GLU A 189 4.51 -1.70 13.32
CA GLU A 189 5.10 -0.51 13.93
C GLU A 189 6.11 0.17 12.99
N ASP A 190 6.64 -0.56 12.01
CA ASP A 190 7.53 -0.01 10.98
C ASP A 190 6.77 0.74 9.88
N PHE A 191 5.45 0.58 9.83
CA PHE A 191 4.67 1.12 8.71
C PHE A 191 4.47 2.61 8.87
N HIS A 192 5.03 3.34 7.91
CA HIS A 192 4.81 4.77 7.80
C HIS A 192 3.31 5.10 7.66
N PRO A 193 2.79 6.17 8.28
CA PRO A 193 1.37 6.54 8.23
C PRO A 193 0.77 6.62 6.82
N ASP A 194 1.57 6.95 5.82
CA ASP A 194 1.14 7.01 4.42
C ASP A 194 0.79 5.63 3.83
N ILE A 195 1.54 4.58 4.22
CA ILE A 195 1.20 3.19 3.88
C ILE A 195 -0.17 2.86 4.47
N LEU A 196 -0.37 3.23 5.73
CA LEU A 196 -1.60 2.95 6.47
C LEU A 196 -2.79 3.69 5.86
N ALA A 197 -2.60 4.94 5.47
CA ALA A 197 -3.58 5.74 4.75
C ALA A 197 -3.96 5.11 3.41
N LEU A 198 -2.98 4.58 2.64
CA LEU A 198 -3.28 3.85 1.41
C LEU A 198 -4.16 2.63 1.68
N TYR A 199 -3.80 1.79 2.65
CA TYR A 199 -4.57 0.57 2.94
C TYR A 199 -5.96 0.86 3.48
N GLU A 200 -6.14 1.97 4.19
CA GLU A 200 -7.46 2.41 4.62
C GLU A 200 -8.33 2.81 3.42
N ARG A 201 -7.77 3.52 2.43
CA ARG A 201 -8.48 3.79 1.17
C ARG A 201 -8.81 2.52 0.40
N ILE A 202 -7.87 1.56 0.32
CA ILE A 202 -8.12 0.25 -0.30
C ILE A 202 -9.26 -0.48 0.44
N ARG A 203 -9.27 -0.45 1.78
CA ARG A 203 -10.32 -1.07 2.59
C ARG A 203 -11.69 -0.47 2.28
N CYS A 204 -11.79 0.86 2.29
CA CYS A 204 -13.01 1.58 1.98
C CYS A 204 -13.50 1.29 0.56
N ALA A 205 -12.60 1.38 -0.43
CA ALA A 205 -12.93 1.13 -1.83
C ALA A 205 -13.32 -0.34 -2.09
N ALA A 206 -12.77 -1.28 -1.33
CA ALA A 206 -13.12 -2.70 -1.37
C ALA A 206 -14.33 -3.08 -0.51
N GLY A 207 -15.04 -2.11 0.09
CA GLY A 207 -16.24 -2.35 0.90
C GLY A 207 -16.01 -3.28 2.09
N LEU A 208 -14.78 -3.33 2.62
CA LEU A 208 -14.45 -4.17 3.77
C LEU A 208 -14.86 -3.48 5.07
N PRO A 209 -15.31 -4.21 6.10
CA PRO A 209 -15.64 -3.63 7.39
C PRO A 209 -14.41 -2.98 8.04
N GLU A 210 -14.64 -2.08 9.00
CA GLU A 210 -13.55 -1.49 9.77
C GLU A 210 -12.79 -2.58 10.53
N THR A 211 -11.46 -2.51 10.52
CA THR A 211 -10.60 -3.52 11.14
C THR A 211 -9.97 -2.96 12.40
N ALA A 212 -9.57 -3.84 13.32
CA ALA A 212 -8.86 -3.44 14.55
C ALA A 212 -7.58 -2.61 14.29
N PHE A 213 -7.01 -2.71 13.09
CA PHE A 213 -5.88 -1.88 12.67
C PHE A 213 -6.26 -0.41 12.47
N ALA A 214 -7.46 -0.11 11.95
CA ALA A 214 -7.94 1.27 11.77
C ALA A 214 -8.01 2.02 13.11
N ASN A 215 -8.33 1.32 14.20
CA ASN A 215 -8.31 1.88 15.56
C ASN A 215 -6.87 2.25 16.02
N ARG A 216 -5.84 1.49 15.63
CA ARG A 216 -4.44 1.85 15.97
C ARG A 216 -3.93 3.06 15.19
N VAL A 217 -4.39 3.24 13.95
CA VAL A 217 -4.06 4.43 13.14
C VAL A 217 -4.66 5.69 13.76
N ARG A 218 -5.90 5.62 14.28
CA ARG A 218 -6.58 6.77 14.91
C ARG A 218 -6.04 7.13 16.30
N LEU A 219 -5.48 6.15 17.03
CA LEU A 219 -5.01 6.33 18.41
C LEU A 219 -3.54 6.72 18.53
N SER A 220 -2.81 6.81 17.42
CA SER A 220 -1.42 7.29 17.43
C SER A 220 -1.44 8.82 17.40
N PRO A 221 -1.10 9.54 18.49
CA PRO A 221 -0.97 10.99 18.42
C PRO A 221 0.15 11.36 17.43
N PRO A 222 0.11 12.55 16.81
CA PRO A 222 1.28 13.05 16.09
C PRO A 222 2.46 13.00 17.07
N VAL A 223 3.53 12.32 16.67
CA VAL A 223 4.73 12.18 17.48
C VAL A 223 5.37 13.55 17.59
N SER A 224 4.92 14.35 18.56
CA SER A 224 5.69 15.47 19.08
C SER A 224 6.84 14.86 19.86
N ARG A 225 8.02 14.76 19.25
CA ARG A 225 9.25 14.45 19.99
C ARG A 225 10.04 15.74 20.25
N PRO A 226 10.65 15.85 21.43
CA PRO A 226 11.26 17.09 21.92
C PRO A 226 12.49 17.46 21.10
N ARG A 227 12.78 18.77 21.07
CA ARG A 227 13.97 19.39 20.49
C ARG A 227 15.25 18.96 21.18
#